data_AF-A0A452EUQ9-F1
#
_entry.id   AF-A0A452EUQ9-F1
#
_cell.length_a   1.000
_cell.length_b   1.000
_cell.length_c   1.000
_cell.angle_alpha   90.00
_cell.angle_beta   90.00
_cell.angle_gamma   90.00
#
_symmetry.space_group_name_H-M   'P 1'
#
loop_
_entity.id
_entity.type
_entity.pdbx_description
1 polymer ?
#
loop_
_entity_poly.entity_id
_entity_poly.type
_entity_poly.pdbx_seq_one_letter_code
_entity_poly.pdbx_strand_id
1 'polypeptide(L)'
;HCQLAILQSIHQLHTEMILFWICWVAQSLSYEHFGQILLCGPHPCDLLSPRRVDVLVMTPWFAPIIWDGTFDSAILDAQFRDTTIGLTVFAIKKYVVFLRLFLETAEKYFMVGHKVTYYVFTDRPADVPQIALRAGRQVVVLHVGSYRRWQDISMHRMEMISNFSRQRFLHEVDYLVCLDVDMKFSDHVGVEILAPLFGTLHPGFYAADRQSFTYERRPLSRAYIPRDEGDFYYAGGFFGGSVPEVYRLTTACHQAMTADQAQGIEAVWHDESHLNRYLLSHKPSKVLSPEYLWDERMLQRPPLLRKLRYVAVPKNHGEIRNR
;
A
#
# COMPACT_ATOMS: atom_id res chain seq x y z
N HIS A 1 40.63 45.37 3.26
CA HIS A 1 40.03 44.88 4.51
C HIS A 1 38.52 45.13 4.63
N CYS A 2 37.94 46.27 4.20
CA CYS A 2 36.48 46.50 4.31
C CYS A 2 35.58 45.63 3.39
N GLN A 3 36.03 45.20 2.20
CA GLN A 3 35.19 44.39 1.29
C GLN A 3 34.98 42.94 1.77
N LEU A 4 35.94 42.34 2.48
CA LEU A 4 35.83 40.98 3.01
C LEU A 4 34.81 40.89 4.16
N ALA A 5 34.75 41.94 5.00
CA ALA A 5 33.81 42.03 6.11
C ALA A 5 32.35 42.15 5.63
N ILE A 6 32.11 42.88 4.53
CA ILE A 6 30.78 43.04 3.94
C ILE A 6 30.28 41.72 3.33
N LEU A 7 31.14 40.96 2.66
CA LEU A 7 30.82 39.64 2.12
C LEU A 7 30.51 38.61 3.22
N GLN A 8 31.25 38.64 4.34
CA GLN A 8 30.97 37.80 5.50
C GLN A 8 29.64 38.17 6.17
N SER A 9 29.34 39.47 6.32
CA SER A 9 28.05 39.91 6.87
C SER A 9 26.86 39.58 5.97
N ILE A 10 27.00 39.68 4.64
CA ILE A 10 25.94 39.29 3.69
C ILE A 10 25.71 37.77 3.71
N HIS A 11 26.78 36.98 3.80
CA HIS A 11 26.65 35.52 3.90
C HIS A 11 26.00 35.10 5.23
N GLN A 12 26.33 35.77 6.33
CA GLN A 12 25.75 35.54 7.64
C GLN A 12 24.27 35.95 7.69
N LEU A 13 23.88 37.08 7.09
CA LEU A 13 22.49 37.51 6.91
C LEU A 13 21.68 36.54 6.04
N HIS A 14 22.27 36.01 4.96
CA HIS A 14 21.63 34.97 4.15
C HIS A 14 21.42 33.67 4.93
N THR A 15 22.39 33.27 5.75
CA THR A 15 22.31 32.04 6.55
C THR A 15 21.29 32.19 7.68
N GLU A 16 21.22 33.35 8.33
CA GLU A 16 20.21 33.64 9.33
C GLU A 16 18.81 33.76 8.73
N MET A 17 18.64 34.35 7.55
CA MET A 17 17.35 34.34 6.85
C MET A 17 16.92 32.93 6.46
N ILE A 18 17.84 32.06 6.01
CA ILE A 18 17.52 30.65 5.70
C ILE A 18 17.12 29.91 6.97
N LEU A 19 17.85 30.09 8.08
CA LEU A 19 17.50 29.51 9.38
C LEU A 19 16.17 30.04 9.91
N PHE A 20 15.88 31.32 9.70
CA PHE A 20 14.60 31.93 10.05
C PHE A 20 13.47 31.40 9.18
N TRP A 21 13.70 31.16 7.88
CA TRP A 21 12.74 30.52 6.98
C TRP A 21 12.51 29.06 7.35
N ILE A 22 13.56 28.32 7.72
CA ILE A 22 13.45 26.93 8.21
C ILE A 22 12.68 26.90 9.54
N CYS A 23 12.99 27.79 10.48
CA CYS A 23 12.27 27.92 11.75
C CYS A 23 10.82 28.38 11.56
N TRP A 24 10.57 29.28 10.62
CA TRP A 24 9.23 29.77 10.31
C TRP A 24 8.41 28.69 9.60
N VAL A 25 8.98 27.96 8.63
CA VAL A 25 8.35 26.77 8.04
C VAL A 25 8.10 25.70 9.12
N ALA A 26 9.05 25.47 10.03
CA ALA A 26 8.87 24.52 11.14
C ALA A 26 7.79 24.96 12.15
N GLN A 27 7.65 26.26 12.44
CA GLN A 27 6.61 26.79 13.33
C GLN A 27 5.24 26.91 12.65
N SER A 28 5.20 27.17 11.34
CA SER A 28 3.97 27.27 10.54
C SER A 28 3.36 25.90 10.23
N LEU A 29 4.16 24.82 10.34
CA LEU A 29 3.76 23.44 10.07
C LEU A 29 3.34 22.64 11.31
N SER A 30 3.27 23.26 12.49
CA SER A 30 2.69 22.61 13.66
C SER A 30 1.18 22.88 13.75
N TYR A 31 0.41 21.80 13.96
CA TYR A 31 -1.05 21.71 14.08
C TYR A 31 -1.79 21.67 12.73
N GLU A 32 -1.74 20.60 11.92
CA GLU A 32 -2.60 19.43 12.13
C GLU A 32 -2.26 18.16 11.31
N HIS A 33 -1.17 18.09 10.52
CA HIS A 33 -0.99 16.93 9.59
C HIS A 33 0.43 16.35 9.40
N PHE A 34 1.46 16.79 10.15
CA PHE A 34 2.84 16.28 9.97
C PHE A 34 3.44 15.65 11.24
N GLY A 35 2.75 14.66 11.80
CA GLY A 35 3.21 13.89 12.97
C GLY A 35 3.79 12.49 12.68
N GLN A 36 4.14 12.14 11.43
CA GLN A 36 4.45 10.75 11.05
C GLN A 36 5.85 10.47 10.47
N ILE A 37 6.80 11.40 10.56
CA ILE A 37 8.19 11.15 10.13
C ILE A 37 9.15 11.47 11.27
N LEU A 38 9.45 10.48 12.10
CA LEU A 38 10.71 10.42 12.82
C LEU A 38 11.51 9.25 12.24
N LEU A 39 12.30 9.58 11.22
CA LEU A 39 13.37 8.74 10.65
C LEU A 39 14.64 8.77 11.52
N CYS A 40 14.62 9.43 12.68
CA CYS A 40 15.81 9.58 13.54
C CYS A 40 15.98 8.35 14.43
N GLY A 41 17.13 7.67 14.27
CA GLY A 41 17.66 6.80 15.31
C GLY A 41 18.09 7.60 16.54
N PRO A 42 18.54 6.93 17.62
CA PRO A 42 18.82 7.56 18.91
C PRO A 42 20.04 8.49 18.94
N HIS A 43 20.81 8.62 17.85
CA HIS A 43 22.07 9.38 17.85
C HIS A 43 22.12 10.49 16.79
N PRO A 44 22.55 11.73 17.15
CA PRO A 44 22.70 12.86 16.21
C PRO A 44 23.68 12.60 15.04
N CYS A 45 24.62 11.65 15.18
CA CYS A 45 25.55 11.29 14.11
C CYS A 45 24.90 10.51 12.94
N ASP A 46 23.70 9.93 13.14
CA ASP A 46 23.01 9.17 12.09
C ASP A 46 22.32 10.07 11.04
N LEU A 47 22.24 11.39 11.29
CA LEU A 47 21.62 12.36 10.38
C LEU A 47 22.38 12.53 9.06
N LEU A 48 23.68 12.24 9.04
CA LEU A 48 24.56 12.46 7.87
C LEU A 48 24.79 11.21 7.01
N SER A 49 24.32 10.04 7.46
CA SER A 49 24.51 8.78 6.74
C SER A 49 23.18 8.25 6.19
N PRO A 50 22.96 8.25 4.87
CA PRO A 50 21.74 7.71 4.28
C PRO A 50 21.61 6.20 4.59
N ARG A 51 20.48 5.79 5.18
CA ARG A 51 20.23 4.39 5.56
C ARG A 51 20.18 3.43 4.36
N ARG A 52 19.80 3.95 3.19
CA ARG A 52 19.79 3.28 1.89
C ARG A 52 20.34 4.24 0.84
N VAL A 53 21.23 3.76 -0.01
CA VAL A 53 21.85 4.51 -1.13
C VAL A 53 21.59 3.87 -2.49
N ASP A 54 21.08 2.65 -2.47
CA ASP A 54 20.83 1.76 -3.60
C ASP A 54 19.40 1.88 -4.16
N VAL A 55 18.52 2.62 -3.47
CA VAL A 55 17.10 2.77 -3.82
C VAL A 55 16.60 4.18 -3.49
N LEU A 56 15.53 4.60 -4.17
CA LEU A 56 14.78 5.79 -3.81
C LEU A 56 13.98 5.53 -2.51
N VAL A 57 14.18 6.38 -1.50
CA VAL A 57 13.50 6.26 -0.19
C VAL A 57 12.40 7.30 0.05
N MET A 58 12.24 8.26 -0.86
CA MET A 58 11.25 9.32 -0.76
C MET A 58 10.77 9.72 -2.16
N THR A 59 9.47 9.89 -2.33
CA THR A 59 8.86 10.31 -3.59
C THR A 59 9.06 11.82 -3.83
N PRO A 60 8.87 12.31 -5.08
CA PRO A 60 8.90 13.75 -5.36
C PRO A 60 7.84 14.59 -4.62
N TRP A 61 6.81 13.95 -4.04
CA TRP A 61 5.79 14.60 -3.20
C TRP A 61 5.99 14.34 -1.71
N PHE A 62 7.20 13.96 -1.29
CA PHE A 62 7.61 13.78 0.10
C PHE A 62 6.91 12.64 0.86
N ALA A 63 6.38 11.64 0.16
CA ALA A 63 5.95 10.38 0.79
C ALA A 63 7.16 9.45 0.94
N PRO A 64 7.37 8.78 2.08
CA PRO A 64 8.43 7.80 2.21
C PRO A 64 8.12 6.55 1.38
N ILE A 65 9.16 5.97 0.80
CA ILE A 65 9.13 4.65 0.18
C ILE A 65 9.67 3.65 1.21
N ILE A 66 8.83 2.73 1.66
CA ILE A 66 9.12 1.84 2.78
C ILE A 66 9.98 0.68 2.31
N TRP A 67 11.24 0.71 2.72
CA TRP A 67 12.23 -0.34 2.50
C TRP A 67 12.77 -0.85 3.82
N ASP A 68 13.28 -2.08 3.86
CA ASP A 68 14.03 -2.53 5.02
C ASP A 68 15.21 -1.58 5.32
N GLY A 69 15.33 -1.23 6.61
CA GLY A 69 16.31 -0.28 7.13
C GLY A 69 15.85 1.18 7.13
N THR A 70 14.71 1.56 6.52
CA THR A 70 14.25 2.96 6.49
C THR A 70 13.38 3.36 7.67
N PHE A 71 13.10 2.46 8.62
CA PHE A 71 12.23 2.72 9.76
C PHE A 71 12.75 2.04 11.02
N ASP A 72 12.28 2.49 12.17
CA ASP A 72 12.47 1.83 13.46
C ASP A 72 11.12 1.28 13.93
N SER A 73 10.98 -0.04 13.92
CA SER A 73 9.73 -0.71 14.31
C SER A 73 9.33 -0.40 15.75
N ALA A 74 10.27 -0.25 16.69
CA ALA A 74 9.94 -0.05 18.09
C ALA A 74 9.31 1.33 18.32
N ILE A 75 9.81 2.36 17.63
CA ILE A 75 9.23 3.72 17.68
C ILE A 75 7.82 3.70 17.09
N LEU A 76 7.64 3.06 15.93
CA LEU A 76 6.35 3.00 15.26
C LEU A 76 5.33 2.17 16.07
N ASP A 77 5.74 1.03 16.63
CA ASP A 77 4.88 0.20 17.49
C ASP A 77 4.40 0.99 18.72
N ALA A 78 5.25 1.83 19.29
CA ALA A 78 4.86 2.72 20.39
C ALA A 78 3.85 3.78 19.95
N GLN A 79 3.97 4.33 18.73
CA GLN A 79 3.06 5.34 18.18
C GLN A 79 1.69 4.76 17.81
N PHE A 80 1.63 3.52 17.32
CA PHE A 80 0.40 2.87 16.85
C PHE A 80 -0.18 1.86 17.85
N ARG A 81 0.23 1.91 19.13
CA ARG A 81 -0.08 0.91 20.16
C ARG A 81 -1.56 0.52 20.26
N ASP A 82 -2.45 1.51 20.15
CA ASP A 82 -3.90 1.32 20.35
C ASP A 82 -4.68 1.16 19.03
N THR A 83 -3.97 1.11 17.90
CA THR A 83 -4.54 1.02 16.56
C THR A 83 -5.11 -0.38 16.28
N THR A 84 -6.30 -0.41 15.66
CA THR A 84 -6.96 -1.62 15.18
C THR A 84 -6.90 -1.66 13.66
N ILE A 85 -6.32 -2.74 13.11
CA ILE A 85 -6.09 -2.88 11.68
C ILE A 85 -7.06 -3.91 11.11
N GLY A 86 -7.83 -3.50 10.10
CA GLY A 86 -8.62 -4.40 9.27
C GLY A 86 -7.78 -4.94 8.12
N LEU A 87 -7.84 -6.24 7.88
CA LEU A 87 -7.28 -6.86 6.68
C LEU A 87 -8.44 -7.39 5.84
N THR A 88 -8.56 -6.96 4.59
CA THR A 88 -9.55 -7.53 3.65
C THR A 88 -8.88 -8.50 2.70
N VAL A 89 -9.54 -9.63 2.48
CA VAL A 89 -9.06 -10.66 1.56
C VAL A 89 -10.25 -11.37 0.90
N PHE A 90 -10.15 -11.60 -0.42
CA PHE A 90 -11.19 -12.25 -1.21
C PHE A 90 -10.80 -13.68 -1.58
N ALA A 91 -11.60 -14.65 -1.15
CA ALA A 91 -11.40 -16.07 -1.41
C ALA A 91 -12.66 -16.65 -2.06
N ILE A 92 -12.79 -16.43 -3.37
CA ILE A 92 -13.97 -16.79 -4.15
C ILE A 92 -13.71 -18.07 -4.95
N LYS A 93 -14.70 -18.97 -5.01
CA LYS A 93 -14.64 -20.28 -5.68
C LYS A 93 -13.50 -21.16 -5.16
N LYS A 94 -12.50 -21.45 -6.00
CA LYS A 94 -11.36 -22.30 -5.66
C LYS A 94 -10.29 -21.57 -4.85
N TYR A 95 -10.32 -20.24 -4.80
CA TYR A 95 -9.34 -19.45 -4.05
C TYR A 95 -9.40 -19.66 -2.53
N VAL A 96 -10.46 -20.31 -2.01
CA VAL A 96 -10.52 -20.76 -0.61
C VAL A 96 -9.35 -21.65 -0.20
N VAL A 97 -8.73 -22.37 -1.14
CA VAL A 97 -7.56 -23.24 -0.85
C VAL A 97 -6.36 -22.47 -0.33
N PHE A 98 -6.26 -21.16 -0.62
CA PHE A 98 -5.15 -20.33 -0.16
C PHE A 98 -5.34 -19.79 1.26
N LEU A 99 -6.58 -19.73 1.76
CA LEU A 99 -6.92 -19.07 3.03
C LEU A 99 -6.13 -19.60 4.21
N ARG A 100 -5.92 -20.92 4.28
CA ARG A 100 -5.24 -21.53 5.43
C ARG A 100 -3.80 -21.02 5.53
N LEU A 101 -3.03 -21.15 4.44
CA LEU A 101 -1.65 -20.68 4.39
C LEU A 101 -1.57 -19.16 4.59
N PHE A 102 -2.48 -18.43 3.96
CA PHE A 102 -2.57 -16.98 4.09
C PHE A 102 -2.76 -16.55 5.55
N LEU A 103 -3.77 -17.10 6.24
CA LEU A 103 -4.10 -16.71 7.61
C LEU A 103 -3.05 -17.22 8.63
N GLU A 104 -2.55 -18.44 8.48
CA GLU A 104 -1.51 -18.99 9.36
C GLU A 104 -0.21 -18.18 9.27
N THR A 105 0.17 -17.72 8.07
CA THR A 105 1.35 -16.86 7.90
C THR A 105 1.09 -15.42 8.33
N ALA A 106 -0.13 -14.89 8.14
CA ALA A 106 -0.52 -13.59 8.66
C ALA A 106 -0.41 -13.53 10.18
N GLU A 107 -0.86 -14.57 10.90
CA GLU A 107 -0.69 -14.66 12.36
C GLU A 107 0.77 -14.63 12.79
N LYS A 108 1.69 -15.12 11.96
CA LYS A 108 3.12 -15.11 12.28
C LYS A 108 3.77 -13.74 12.07
N TYR A 109 3.33 -12.97 11.06
CA TYR A 109 4.11 -11.84 10.54
C TYR A 109 3.36 -10.51 10.41
N PHE A 110 2.03 -10.52 10.30
CA PHE A 110 1.22 -9.33 10.03
C PHE A 110 0.79 -8.64 11.32
N MET A 111 1.22 -7.39 11.53
CA MET A 111 0.77 -6.52 12.64
C MET A 111 0.86 -7.23 14.00
N VAL A 112 1.97 -7.95 14.22
CA VAL A 112 2.19 -8.71 15.46
C VAL A 112 2.27 -7.74 16.64
N GLY A 113 1.46 -7.99 17.68
CA GLY A 113 1.36 -7.10 18.84
C GLY A 113 0.20 -6.10 18.76
N HIS A 114 -0.47 -5.99 17.62
CA HIS A 114 -1.59 -5.07 17.39
C HIS A 114 -2.92 -5.81 17.20
N LYS A 115 -4.03 -5.10 17.40
CA LYS A 115 -5.38 -5.62 17.20
C LYS A 115 -5.65 -5.77 15.70
N VAL A 116 -6.15 -6.93 15.28
CA VAL A 116 -6.43 -7.21 13.87
C VAL A 116 -7.78 -7.89 13.68
N THR A 117 -8.56 -7.37 12.75
CA THR A 117 -9.76 -8.06 12.24
C THR A 117 -9.51 -8.49 10.80
N TYR A 118 -9.53 -9.79 10.54
CA TYR A 118 -9.48 -10.34 9.19
C TYR A 118 -10.89 -10.43 8.61
N TYR A 119 -11.17 -9.70 7.55
CA TYR A 119 -12.41 -9.74 6.80
C TYR A 119 -12.24 -10.64 5.58
N VAL A 120 -12.75 -11.87 5.70
CA VAL A 120 -12.68 -12.88 4.64
C VAL A 120 -13.96 -12.82 3.82
N PHE A 121 -13.85 -12.26 2.61
CA PHE A 121 -14.93 -12.24 1.63
C PHE A 121 -14.95 -13.56 0.86
N THR A 122 -16.05 -14.30 0.92
CA THR A 122 -16.15 -15.61 0.25
C THR A 122 -17.58 -15.95 -0.15
N ASP A 123 -17.73 -16.73 -1.21
CA ASP A 123 -18.95 -17.43 -1.63
C ASP A 123 -19.10 -18.81 -0.97
N ARG A 124 -18.11 -19.22 -0.17
CA ARG A 124 -18.04 -20.54 0.48
C ARG A 124 -17.70 -20.41 1.98
N PRO A 125 -18.59 -19.85 2.82
CA PRO A 125 -18.31 -19.60 4.23
C PRO A 125 -17.88 -20.84 5.03
N ALA A 126 -18.42 -22.02 4.68
CA ALA A 126 -18.09 -23.28 5.33
C ALA A 126 -16.65 -23.75 5.07
N ASP A 127 -16.01 -23.25 4.01
CA ASP A 127 -14.63 -23.61 3.63
C ASP A 127 -13.59 -22.65 4.23
N VAL A 128 -13.99 -21.64 5.01
CA VAL A 128 -13.06 -20.78 5.73
C VAL A 128 -12.42 -21.58 6.88
N PRO A 129 -11.09 -21.73 6.90
CA PRO A 129 -10.42 -22.57 7.88
C PRO A 129 -10.50 -21.96 9.28
N GLN A 130 -10.76 -22.81 10.29
CA GLN A 130 -10.60 -22.44 11.69
C GLN A 130 -9.12 -22.53 12.05
N ILE A 131 -8.52 -21.40 12.43
CA ILE A 131 -7.12 -21.33 12.86
C ILE A 131 -7.02 -20.74 14.27
N ALA A 132 -5.93 -21.06 14.98
CA ALA A 132 -5.63 -20.41 16.25
C ALA A 132 -5.20 -18.97 16.00
N LEU A 133 -5.86 -18.02 16.66
CA LEU A 133 -5.57 -16.59 16.57
C LEU A 133 -4.93 -16.09 17.87
N ARG A 134 -3.98 -15.17 17.77
CA ARG A 134 -3.41 -14.47 18.92
C ARG A 134 -4.47 -13.55 19.56
N ALA A 135 -4.24 -13.20 20.82
CA ALA A 135 -5.14 -12.31 21.56
C ALA A 135 -5.35 -10.97 20.83
N GLY A 136 -6.58 -10.45 20.88
CA GLY A 136 -6.95 -9.20 20.20
C GLY A 136 -7.14 -9.33 18.68
N ARG A 137 -7.23 -10.56 18.16
CA ARG A 137 -7.40 -10.84 16.74
C ARG A 137 -8.59 -11.73 16.48
N GLN A 138 -9.27 -11.51 15.37
CA GLN A 138 -10.47 -12.26 14.99
C GLN A 138 -10.61 -12.39 13.47
N VAL A 139 -11.30 -13.44 13.03
CA VAL A 139 -11.72 -13.64 11.65
C VAL A 139 -13.22 -13.39 11.56
N VAL A 140 -13.61 -12.51 10.65
CA VAL A 140 -14.99 -12.20 10.29
C VAL A 140 -15.23 -12.68 8.86
N VAL A 141 -16.16 -13.61 8.70
CA VAL A 141 -16.54 -14.12 7.37
C VAL A 141 -17.67 -13.27 6.80
N LEU A 142 -17.43 -12.69 5.63
CA LEU A 142 -18.39 -11.87 4.89
C LEU A 142 -18.85 -12.66 3.65
N HIS A 143 -20.06 -13.20 3.72
CA HIS A 143 -20.62 -13.96 2.62
C HIS A 143 -20.99 -13.02 1.46
N VAL A 144 -20.42 -13.27 0.29
CA VAL A 144 -20.68 -12.52 -0.94
C VAL A 144 -21.00 -13.47 -2.09
N GLY A 145 -21.76 -13.00 -3.08
CA GLY A 145 -22.11 -13.80 -4.26
C GLY A 145 -20.89 -14.12 -5.13
N SER A 146 -20.93 -15.27 -5.81
CA SER A 146 -19.92 -15.64 -6.82
C SER A 146 -20.32 -15.11 -8.21
N TYR A 147 -19.39 -14.48 -8.93
CA TYR A 147 -19.62 -14.03 -10.32
C TYR A 147 -19.09 -15.05 -11.34
N ARG A 148 -19.58 -15.02 -12.58
CA ARG A 148 -19.19 -16.00 -13.61
C ARG A 148 -17.73 -15.84 -14.06
N ARG A 149 -17.24 -14.63 -14.35
CA ARG A 149 -15.85 -14.35 -14.77
C ARG A 149 -14.96 -13.99 -13.57
N TRP A 150 -13.67 -14.29 -13.63
CA TRP A 150 -12.72 -13.92 -12.56
C TRP A 150 -12.41 -12.42 -12.55
N GLN A 151 -12.49 -11.77 -13.72
CA GLN A 151 -12.37 -10.32 -13.87
C GLN A 151 -13.46 -9.60 -13.08
N ASP A 152 -14.71 -10.07 -13.21
CA ASP A 152 -15.85 -9.51 -12.48
C ASP A 152 -15.60 -9.63 -10.96
N ILE A 153 -15.09 -10.77 -10.49
CA ILE A 153 -14.74 -10.95 -9.07
C ILE A 153 -13.70 -9.90 -8.61
N SER A 154 -12.66 -9.64 -9.41
CA SER A 154 -11.62 -8.65 -9.10
C SER A 154 -12.16 -7.22 -9.09
N MET A 155 -13.01 -6.87 -10.06
CA MET A 155 -13.65 -5.56 -10.18
C MET A 155 -14.66 -5.29 -9.06
N HIS A 156 -15.40 -6.31 -8.63
CA HIS A 156 -16.34 -6.20 -7.52
C HIS A 156 -15.65 -6.09 -6.15
N ARG A 157 -14.34 -6.37 -6.03
CA ARG A 157 -13.60 -6.12 -4.78
C ARG A 157 -13.71 -4.66 -4.34
N MET A 158 -13.58 -3.73 -5.28
CA MET A 158 -13.68 -2.28 -5.00
C MET A 158 -15.08 -1.90 -4.52
N GLU A 159 -16.14 -2.44 -5.16
CA GLU A 159 -17.52 -2.22 -4.72
C GLU A 159 -17.76 -2.75 -3.31
N MET A 160 -17.35 -4.00 -3.06
CA MET A 160 -17.56 -4.67 -1.78
C MET A 160 -16.79 -3.97 -0.67
N ILE A 161 -15.51 -3.64 -0.88
CA ILE A 161 -14.71 -2.89 0.11
C ILE A 161 -15.36 -1.53 0.39
N SER A 162 -15.83 -0.80 -0.63
CA SER A 162 -16.52 0.48 -0.45
C SER A 162 -17.80 0.34 0.40
N ASN A 163 -18.67 -0.62 0.06
CA ASN A 163 -19.90 -0.87 0.78
C ASN A 163 -19.66 -1.24 2.25
N PHE A 164 -18.74 -2.17 2.51
CA PHE A 164 -18.41 -2.59 3.87
C PHE A 164 -17.61 -1.54 4.63
N SER A 165 -16.87 -0.64 3.95
CA SER A 165 -16.24 0.50 4.61
C SER A 165 -17.28 1.38 5.29
N ARG A 166 -18.35 1.71 4.56
CA ARG A 166 -19.46 2.51 5.09
C ARG A 166 -20.30 1.76 6.13
N GLN A 167 -20.59 0.48 5.90
CA GLN A 167 -21.51 -0.28 6.74
C GLN A 167 -20.86 -0.78 8.04
N ARG A 168 -19.54 -0.97 8.04
CA ARG A 168 -18.85 -1.75 9.06
C ARG A 168 -17.49 -1.19 9.44
N PHE A 169 -16.56 -1.07 8.49
CA PHE A 169 -15.15 -0.84 8.82
C PHE A 169 -14.92 0.50 9.54
N LEU A 170 -15.69 1.56 9.20
CA LEU A 170 -15.62 2.86 9.87
C LEU A 170 -15.87 2.81 11.38
N HIS A 171 -16.49 1.73 11.87
CA HIS A 171 -16.84 1.55 13.28
C HIS A 171 -16.01 0.47 13.97
N GLU A 172 -15.20 -0.28 13.22
CA GLU A 172 -14.47 -1.45 13.75
C GLU A 172 -12.95 -1.29 13.71
N VAL A 173 -12.39 -0.58 12.73
CA VAL A 173 -10.95 -0.50 12.49
C VAL A 173 -10.52 0.92 12.12
N ASP A 174 -9.28 1.28 12.40
CA ASP A 174 -8.70 2.58 12.07
C ASP A 174 -8.14 2.60 10.64
N TYR A 175 -7.51 1.50 10.25
CA TYR A 175 -6.88 1.29 8.95
C TYR A 175 -7.37 0.02 8.28
N LEU A 176 -7.39 0.02 6.95
CA LEU A 176 -7.62 -1.15 6.12
C LEU A 176 -6.39 -1.46 5.27
N VAL A 177 -6.06 -2.74 5.22
CA VAL A 177 -5.06 -3.33 4.33
C VAL A 177 -5.77 -4.33 3.42
N CYS A 178 -5.72 -4.10 2.11
CA CYS A 178 -6.45 -4.88 1.11
C CYS A 178 -5.46 -5.73 0.32
N LEU A 179 -5.62 -7.05 0.39
CA LEU A 179 -4.64 -8.02 -0.10
C LEU A 179 -5.25 -9.10 -1.00
N ASP A 180 -4.45 -9.56 -1.97
CA ASP A 180 -4.75 -10.78 -2.74
C ASP A 180 -4.52 -12.05 -1.91
N VAL A 181 -5.43 -13.03 -1.97
CA VAL A 181 -5.37 -14.23 -1.11
C VAL A 181 -4.31 -15.26 -1.55
N ASP A 182 -3.90 -15.25 -2.80
CA ASP A 182 -3.00 -16.24 -3.41
C ASP A 182 -1.52 -15.94 -3.16
N MET A 183 -1.26 -15.53 -1.92
CA MET A 183 -0.01 -15.02 -1.40
C MET A 183 0.21 -15.57 0.03
N LYS A 184 1.44 -15.47 0.53
CA LYS A 184 1.77 -15.80 1.93
C LYS A 184 2.68 -14.74 2.53
N PHE A 185 2.62 -14.58 3.84
CA PHE A 185 3.59 -13.76 4.57
C PHE A 185 4.84 -14.59 4.89
N SER A 186 6.02 -14.02 4.66
CA SER A 186 7.32 -14.68 4.84
C SER A 186 8.25 -13.92 5.79
N ASP A 187 7.98 -12.63 6.04
CA ASP A 187 8.72 -11.77 6.98
C ASP A 187 7.77 -10.67 7.50
N HIS A 188 8.23 -9.86 8.44
CA HIS A 188 7.48 -8.80 9.11
C HIS A 188 6.77 -7.85 8.14
N VAL A 189 5.47 -7.66 8.37
CA VAL A 189 4.64 -6.60 7.80
C VAL A 189 3.90 -5.94 8.96
N GLY A 190 4.38 -4.80 9.41
CA GLY A 190 3.91 -4.13 10.62
C GLY A 190 3.34 -2.74 10.34
N VAL A 191 3.30 -1.94 11.41
CA VAL A 191 2.70 -0.60 11.40
C VAL A 191 3.46 0.41 10.54
N GLU A 192 4.67 0.07 10.05
CA GLU A 192 5.43 0.89 9.10
C GLU A 192 4.67 1.17 7.81
N ILE A 193 3.75 0.28 7.41
CA ILE A 193 2.94 0.47 6.20
C ILE A 193 1.76 1.43 6.42
N LEU A 194 1.34 1.66 7.67
CA LEU A 194 0.12 2.41 7.96
C LEU A 194 0.30 3.88 7.61
N ALA A 195 -0.66 4.41 6.86
CA ALA A 195 -0.71 5.79 6.39
C ALA A 195 -2.15 6.14 6.03
N PRO A 196 -2.52 7.43 5.88
CA PRO A 196 -3.80 7.79 5.29
C PRO A 196 -4.10 7.05 3.99
N LEU A 197 -3.12 6.98 3.07
CA LEU A 197 -3.22 6.22 1.82
C LEU A 197 -1.86 5.66 1.44
N PHE A 198 -1.81 4.38 1.05
CA PHE A 198 -0.60 3.77 0.50
C PHE A 198 -0.90 2.86 -0.69
N GLY A 199 0.10 2.77 -1.58
CA GLY A 199 0.16 1.81 -2.68
C GLY A 199 1.48 1.07 -2.68
N THR A 200 1.53 -0.10 -3.29
CA THR A 200 2.72 -0.96 -3.34
C THR A 200 3.31 -0.99 -4.73
N LEU A 201 4.63 -0.80 -4.86
CA LEU A 201 5.33 -0.92 -6.15
C LEU A 201 5.17 -2.35 -6.69
N HIS A 202 4.69 -2.47 -7.92
CA HIS A 202 4.53 -3.76 -8.57
C HIS A 202 5.92 -4.36 -8.88
N PRO A 203 6.18 -5.64 -8.55
CA PRO A 203 7.51 -6.23 -8.63
C PRO A 203 8.01 -6.40 -10.07
N GLY A 204 7.11 -6.47 -11.05
CA GLY A 204 7.47 -6.49 -12.48
C GLY A 204 7.90 -5.14 -13.06
N PHE A 205 7.70 -4.02 -12.34
CA PHE A 205 7.85 -2.67 -12.93
C PHE A 205 8.61 -1.66 -12.06
N TYR A 206 9.00 -1.99 -10.83
CA TYR A 206 9.64 -1.03 -9.91
C TYR A 206 10.95 -0.39 -10.43
N ALA A 207 11.62 -1.02 -11.39
CA ALA A 207 12.83 -0.51 -12.05
C ALA A 207 12.60 -0.11 -13.52
N ALA A 208 11.36 -0.17 -14.01
CA ALA A 208 11.02 0.13 -15.39
C ALA A 208 10.69 1.61 -15.60
N ASP A 209 10.97 2.12 -16.80
CA ASP A 209 10.52 3.45 -17.23
C ASP A 209 8.99 3.51 -17.39
N ARG A 210 8.41 4.70 -17.15
CA ARG A 210 6.95 4.91 -17.22
C ARG A 210 6.31 4.54 -18.56
N GLN A 211 7.09 4.55 -19.63
CA GLN A 211 6.64 4.17 -20.97
C GLN A 211 6.38 2.67 -21.10
N SER A 212 7.07 1.86 -20.29
CA SER A 212 6.94 0.41 -20.22
C SER A 212 5.84 -0.05 -19.25
N PHE A 213 5.33 0.86 -18.41
CA PHE A 213 4.20 0.56 -17.54
C PHE A 213 2.97 0.19 -18.36
N THR A 214 2.34 -0.91 -17.97
CA THR A 214 1.14 -1.44 -18.61
C THR A 214 -0.12 -0.75 -18.11
N TYR A 215 -0.13 0.58 -18.03
CA TYR A 215 -1.35 1.33 -17.79
C TYR A 215 -2.35 1.12 -18.94
N GLU A 216 -3.61 1.41 -18.69
CA GLU A 216 -4.60 1.54 -19.75
C GLU A 216 -4.22 2.71 -20.67
N ARG A 217 -4.10 2.45 -21.98
CA ARG A 217 -3.65 3.43 -22.97
C ARG A 217 -4.75 3.84 -23.95
N ARG A 218 -5.95 3.24 -23.86
CA ARG A 218 -7.12 3.64 -24.65
C ARG A 218 -7.78 4.86 -24.00
N PRO A 219 -7.82 6.03 -24.67
CA PRO A 219 -8.35 7.27 -24.08
C PRO A 219 -9.83 7.22 -23.70
N LEU A 220 -10.58 6.25 -24.24
CA LEU A 220 -12.00 6.05 -23.92
C LEU A 220 -12.21 5.46 -22.52
N SER A 221 -11.22 4.74 -21.98
CA SER A 221 -11.33 4.19 -20.62
C SER A 221 -11.09 5.26 -19.56
N ARG A 222 -11.85 5.19 -18.48
CA ARG A 222 -11.63 5.98 -17.26
C ARG A 222 -10.30 5.68 -16.57
N ALA A 223 -9.65 4.56 -16.87
CA ALA A 223 -8.33 4.22 -16.36
C ALA A 223 -7.17 4.77 -17.22
N TYR A 224 -7.46 5.49 -18.32
CA TYR A 224 -6.44 5.96 -19.26
C TYR A 224 -5.32 6.77 -18.58
N ILE A 225 -4.07 6.45 -18.89
CA ILE A 225 -2.90 7.26 -18.51
C ILE A 225 -2.03 7.48 -19.76
N PRO A 226 -1.75 8.75 -20.15
CA PRO A 226 -0.82 9.09 -21.23
C PRO A 226 0.60 8.54 -21.03
N ARG A 227 1.38 8.40 -22.11
CA ARG A 227 2.74 7.80 -22.05
C ARG A 227 3.77 8.66 -21.31
N ASP A 228 3.54 9.96 -21.27
CA ASP A 228 4.35 10.96 -20.58
C ASP A 228 3.92 11.16 -19.12
N GLU A 229 2.82 10.56 -18.67
CA GLU A 229 2.35 10.58 -17.28
C GLU A 229 2.67 9.26 -16.54
N GLY A 230 2.64 9.32 -15.21
CA GLY A 230 2.89 8.17 -14.31
C GLY A 230 4.13 8.35 -13.43
N ASP A 231 3.96 8.15 -12.13
CA ASP A 231 5.07 8.13 -11.16
C ASP A 231 5.62 6.71 -10.99
N PHE A 232 4.74 5.76 -10.66
CA PHE A 232 5.05 4.36 -10.40
C PHE A 232 3.91 3.46 -10.90
N TYR A 233 4.23 2.21 -11.21
CA TYR A 233 3.23 1.17 -11.42
C TYR A 233 2.91 0.47 -10.10
N TYR A 234 1.73 0.72 -9.56
CA TYR A 234 1.26 0.15 -8.30
C TYR A 234 0.54 -1.18 -8.53
N ALA A 235 0.72 -2.13 -7.62
CA ALA A 235 0.10 -3.44 -7.67
C ALA A 235 -1.32 -3.42 -7.07
N GLY A 236 -2.29 -4.02 -7.76
CA GLY A 236 -3.67 -4.18 -7.30
C GLY A 236 -3.84 -5.17 -6.13
N GLY A 237 -2.82 -5.99 -5.88
CA GLY A 237 -2.82 -7.02 -4.84
C GLY A 237 -2.40 -6.55 -3.45
N PHE A 238 -1.97 -5.29 -3.29
CA PHE A 238 -1.63 -4.73 -1.98
C PHE A 238 -1.72 -3.19 -1.98
N PHE A 239 -2.81 -2.69 -1.40
CA PHE A 239 -3.03 -1.27 -1.12
C PHE A 239 -3.76 -1.11 0.21
N GLY A 240 -3.89 0.13 0.68
CA GLY A 240 -4.62 0.39 1.91
C GLY A 240 -4.50 1.82 2.38
N GLY A 241 -4.96 2.05 3.60
CA GLY A 241 -5.03 3.39 4.15
C GLY A 241 -5.91 3.46 5.39
N SER A 242 -6.22 4.68 5.83
CA SER A 242 -7.31 4.89 6.78
C SER A 242 -8.63 4.48 6.12
N VAL A 243 -9.62 4.07 6.93
CA VAL A 243 -10.92 3.66 6.36
C VAL A 243 -11.55 4.71 5.45
N PRO A 244 -11.54 6.02 5.78
CA PRO A 244 -12.09 7.05 4.88
C PRO A 244 -11.37 7.14 3.53
N GLU A 245 -10.04 7.02 3.50
CA GLU A 245 -9.27 7.07 2.25
C GLU A 245 -9.48 5.82 1.40
N VAL A 246 -9.52 4.64 2.03
CA VAL A 246 -9.83 3.38 1.34
C VAL A 246 -11.24 3.40 0.78
N TYR A 247 -12.21 3.95 1.51
CA TYR A 247 -13.57 4.18 0.99
C TYR A 247 -13.56 5.09 -0.24
N ARG A 248 -12.84 6.22 -0.20
CA ARG A 248 -12.73 7.15 -1.35
C ARG A 248 -12.12 6.47 -2.57
N LEU A 249 -10.99 5.78 -2.40
CA LEU A 249 -10.30 5.05 -3.45
C LEU A 249 -11.21 4.00 -4.10
N THR A 250 -11.76 3.10 -3.27
CA THR A 250 -12.54 1.97 -3.77
C THR A 250 -13.85 2.41 -4.41
N THR A 251 -14.49 3.45 -3.88
CA THR A 251 -15.67 4.08 -4.50
C THR A 251 -15.34 4.69 -5.86
N ALA A 252 -14.25 5.46 -5.97
CA ALA A 252 -13.86 6.08 -7.22
C ALA A 252 -13.47 5.05 -8.29
N CYS A 253 -12.72 4.00 -7.91
CA CYS A 253 -12.39 2.90 -8.81
C CYS A 253 -13.66 2.16 -9.27
N HIS A 254 -14.59 1.85 -8.35
CA HIS A 254 -15.86 1.22 -8.70
C HIS A 254 -16.69 2.06 -9.69
N GLN A 255 -16.85 3.36 -9.43
CA GLN A 255 -17.57 4.26 -10.33
C GLN A 255 -16.92 4.35 -11.72
N ALA A 256 -15.58 4.39 -11.77
CA ALA A 256 -14.83 4.39 -13.02
C ALA A 256 -15.01 3.09 -13.83
N MET A 257 -14.98 1.94 -13.15
CA MET A 257 -15.25 0.63 -13.78
C MET A 257 -16.68 0.54 -14.32
N THR A 258 -17.68 0.98 -13.55
CA THR A 258 -19.08 1.02 -14.00
C THR A 258 -19.26 1.91 -15.23
N ALA A 259 -18.55 3.05 -15.28
CA ALA A 259 -18.57 3.93 -16.45
C ALA A 259 -17.91 3.30 -17.69
N ASP A 260 -16.81 2.57 -17.52
CA ASP A 260 -16.17 1.82 -18.61
C ASP A 260 -17.09 0.70 -19.12
N GLN A 261 -17.71 -0.05 -18.20
CA GLN A 261 -18.66 -1.11 -18.54
C GLN A 261 -19.86 -0.57 -19.32
N ALA A 262 -20.40 0.59 -18.94
CA ALA A 262 -21.49 1.25 -19.67
C ALA A 262 -21.10 1.67 -21.10
N GLN A 263 -19.80 1.80 -21.38
CA GLN A 263 -19.26 2.07 -22.72
C GLN A 263 -18.75 0.81 -23.44
N GLY A 264 -18.94 -0.38 -22.85
CA GLY A 264 -18.44 -1.64 -23.42
C GLY A 264 -16.92 -1.77 -23.36
N ILE A 265 -16.27 -1.10 -22.41
CA ILE A 265 -14.82 -1.12 -22.20
C ILE A 265 -14.52 -1.85 -20.90
N GLU A 266 -13.46 -2.65 -20.90
CA GLU A 266 -12.86 -3.27 -19.72
C GLU A 266 -11.36 -2.93 -19.75
N ALA A 267 -10.86 -2.28 -18.69
CA ALA A 267 -9.48 -1.84 -18.63
C ALA A 267 -8.49 -3.02 -18.67
N VAL A 268 -7.32 -2.81 -19.28
CA VAL A 268 -6.34 -3.88 -19.61
C VAL A 268 -5.92 -4.75 -18.42
N TRP A 269 -5.78 -4.16 -17.24
CA TRP A 269 -5.50 -4.88 -15.99
C TRP A 269 -6.60 -4.65 -14.94
N HIS A 270 -7.85 -4.56 -15.39
CA HIS A 270 -9.04 -4.51 -14.52
C HIS A 270 -8.91 -3.43 -13.44
N ASP A 271 -9.15 -3.77 -12.17
CA ASP A 271 -9.07 -2.87 -11.03
C ASP A 271 -7.67 -2.28 -10.79
N GLU A 272 -6.59 -2.97 -11.14
CA GLU A 272 -5.22 -2.43 -11.05
C GLU A 272 -5.02 -1.23 -11.97
N SER A 273 -5.66 -1.20 -13.15
CA SER A 273 -5.61 -0.05 -14.05
C SER A 273 -6.31 1.17 -13.42
N HIS A 274 -7.47 0.98 -12.81
CA HIS A 274 -8.19 2.06 -12.13
C HIS A 274 -7.49 2.51 -10.84
N LEU A 275 -6.85 1.60 -10.10
CA LEU A 275 -6.01 1.92 -8.94
C LEU A 275 -4.87 2.87 -9.35
N ASN A 276 -4.13 2.51 -10.41
CA ASN A 276 -3.04 3.33 -10.90
C ASN A 276 -3.50 4.72 -11.35
N ARG A 277 -4.65 4.81 -12.03
CA ARG A 277 -5.26 6.10 -12.37
C ARG A 277 -5.62 6.91 -11.12
N TYR A 278 -6.19 6.27 -10.11
CA TYR A 278 -6.56 6.94 -8.86
C TYR A 278 -5.33 7.49 -8.14
N LEU A 279 -4.29 6.68 -7.96
CA LEU A 279 -3.05 7.06 -7.25
C LEU A 279 -2.19 8.08 -8.01
N LEU A 280 -2.36 8.17 -9.33
CA LEU A 280 -1.75 9.25 -10.11
C LEU A 280 -2.35 10.62 -9.74
N SER A 281 -3.66 10.69 -9.53
CA SER A 281 -4.36 11.92 -9.15
C SER A 281 -4.41 12.17 -7.64
N HIS A 282 -4.35 11.12 -6.83
CA HIS A 282 -4.40 11.16 -5.36
C HIS A 282 -3.14 10.50 -4.82
N LYS A 283 -2.09 11.31 -4.64
CA LYS A 283 -0.76 10.80 -4.31
C LYS A 283 -0.80 10.04 -2.98
N PRO A 284 -0.29 8.80 -2.93
CA PRO A 284 -0.26 8.05 -1.68
C PRO A 284 0.73 8.70 -0.69
N SER A 285 0.34 8.75 0.58
CA SER A 285 1.15 9.28 1.69
C SER A 285 2.30 8.36 2.10
N LYS A 286 2.27 7.08 1.72
CA LYS A 286 3.41 6.14 1.75
C LYS A 286 3.40 5.27 0.50
N VAL A 287 4.58 4.86 0.04
CA VAL A 287 4.70 3.87 -1.03
C VAL A 287 5.44 2.65 -0.48
N LEU A 288 4.91 1.45 -0.66
CA LEU A 288 5.58 0.23 -0.22
C LEU A 288 6.52 -0.26 -1.31
N SER A 289 7.75 -0.63 -0.93
CA SER A 289 8.69 -1.24 -1.86
C SER A 289 8.23 -2.64 -2.31
N PRO A 290 8.86 -3.24 -3.33
CA PRO A 290 8.57 -4.61 -3.74
C PRO A 290 8.88 -5.67 -2.69
N GLU A 291 9.51 -5.33 -1.56
CA GLU A 291 9.64 -6.26 -0.42
C GLU A 291 8.26 -6.70 0.11
N TYR A 292 7.24 -5.85 -0.07
CA TYR A 292 5.87 -6.07 0.38
C TYR A 292 4.98 -6.76 -0.67
N LEU A 293 5.46 -7.02 -1.89
CA LEU A 293 4.75 -7.86 -2.86
C LEU A 293 5.76 -8.39 -3.87
N TRP A 294 6.04 -9.70 -3.81
CA TRP A 294 7.06 -10.31 -4.66
C TRP A 294 6.66 -11.67 -5.24
N ASP A 295 7.15 -11.98 -6.44
CA ASP A 295 7.06 -13.31 -7.04
C ASP A 295 8.47 -13.87 -7.25
N GLU A 296 8.90 -14.71 -6.30
CA GLU A 296 10.23 -15.32 -6.33
C GLU A 296 10.45 -16.23 -7.54
N ARG A 297 9.40 -16.90 -8.03
CA ARG A 297 9.52 -17.85 -9.14
C ARG A 297 9.74 -17.13 -10.46
N MET A 298 9.06 -16.00 -10.65
CA MET A 298 9.14 -15.25 -11.89
C MET A 298 10.31 -14.28 -11.94
N LEU A 299 10.70 -13.69 -10.82
CA LEU A 299 11.58 -12.51 -10.81
C LEU A 299 12.94 -12.75 -10.17
N GLN A 300 13.17 -13.92 -9.56
CA GLN A 300 14.32 -14.18 -8.67
C GLN A 300 14.40 -13.12 -7.55
N ARG A 301 15.45 -13.14 -6.72
CA ARG A 301 15.62 -12.13 -5.67
C ARG A 301 16.83 -11.24 -5.99
N PRO A 302 16.63 -9.97 -6.40
CA PRO A 302 17.73 -9.04 -6.60
C PRO A 302 18.35 -8.59 -5.26
N PRO A 303 19.64 -8.20 -5.23
CA PRO A 303 20.34 -7.81 -3.99
C PRO A 303 19.71 -6.63 -3.24
N LEU A 304 19.01 -5.73 -3.93
CA LEU A 304 18.35 -4.56 -3.33
C LEU A 304 17.19 -4.95 -2.39
N LEU A 305 16.61 -6.15 -2.55
CA LEU A 305 15.57 -6.66 -1.67
C LEU A 305 16.22 -7.37 -0.47
N ARG A 306 16.30 -6.66 0.65
CA ARG A 306 16.85 -7.20 1.90
C ARG A 306 15.86 -8.14 2.60
N LYS A 307 14.57 -8.00 2.31
CA LYS A 307 13.50 -8.88 2.79
C LYS A 307 12.49 -9.21 1.71
N LEU A 308 11.84 -10.36 1.86
CA LEU A 308 10.67 -10.77 1.09
C LEU A 308 9.54 -11.02 2.08
N ARG A 309 8.65 -10.03 2.24
CA ARG A 309 7.69 -9.97 3.35
C ARG A 309 6.37 -10.64 2.98
N TYR A 310 5.95 -10.49 1.74
CA TYR A 310 4.70 -11.03 1.23
C TYR A 310 4.87 -11.52 -0.22
N VAL A 311 4.71 -12.82 -0.42
CA VAL A 311 5.18 -13.50 -1.63
C VAL A 311 4.10 -14.35 -2.29
N ALA A 312 4.12 -14.41 -3.61
CA ALA A 312 3.16 -15.17 -4.40
C ALA A 312 3.21 -16.66 -4.07
N VAL A 313 2.02 -17.25 -3.85
CA VAL A 313 1.88 -18.69 -3.73
C VAL A 313 1.80 -19.27 -5.15
N PRO A 314 2.60 -20.30 -5.44
CA PRO A 314 2.55 -20.96 -6.73
C PRO A 314 1.17 -21.51 -7.08
N LYS A 315 0.71 -21.21 -8.28
CA LYS A 315 -0.62 -21.62 -8.75
C LYS A 315 -0.62 -21.85 -10.25
N ASN A 316 -1.45 -22.77 -10.70
CA ASN A 316 -1.80 -22.90 -12.11
C ASN A 316 -3.03 -22.03 -12.38
N HIS A 317 -2.83 -20.93 -13.12
CA HIS A 317 -3.91 -20.00 -13.46
C HIS A 317 -5.09 -20.67 -14.19
N GLY A 318 -4.81 -21.67 -15.04
CA GLY A 318 -5.83 -22.40 -15.77
C GLY A 318 -6.67 -23.31 -14.86
N GLU A 319 -6.09 -23.87 -13.80
CA GLU A 319 -6.84 -24.73 -12.88
C GLU A 319 -7.65 -23.93 -11.87
N ILE A 320 -7.08 -22.84 -11.36
CA ILE A 320 -7.67 -22.07 -10.25
C ILE A 320 -8.74 -21.08 -10.70
N ARG A 321 -8.64 -20.53 -11.92
CA ARG A 321 -9.61 -19.53 -12.44
C ARG A 321 -10.81 -20.17 -13.14
N ASN A 322 -10.70 -21.44 -13.54
CA ASN A 322 -11.79 -22.18 -14.19
C ASN A 322 -12.72 -22.85 -13.16
N ARG A 323 -13.96 -23.12 -13.58
CA ARG A 323 -15.05 -23.66 -12.75
C ARG A 323 -14.64 -24.85 -11.89
#